data_AF-A0A535X607-F1
#
_entry.id   AF-A0A535X607-F1
#
_cell.length_a   1.000
_cell.length_b   1.000
_cell.length_c   1.000
_cell.angle_alpha   90.00
_cell.angle_beta   90.00
_cell.angle_gamma   90.00
#
_symmetry.space_group_name_H-M   'P 1'
#
loop_
_entity.id
_entity.type
_entity.pdbx_description
1 polymer ?
#
loop_
_entity_poly.entity_id
_entity_poly.type
_entity_poly.pdbx_seq_one_letter_code
_entity_poly.pdbx_strand_id
1 'polypeptide(L)'
;MKLPRFDMERMQSQWEHRVRYDLSESGVEALTLEEITRDQKELMGTPLGYAEGTGREETRALVAGFHPGTEAANVVITTGTSEANFIALSTLVGSGDEVVVVMPNYMQLHGIANGL
;
A
#
# COMPACT_ATOMS: atom_id res chain seq x y z
N MET A 1 -16.26 14.04 0.02
CA MET A 1 -15.49 13.17 0.91
C MET A 1 -14.91 13.98 2.06
N LYS A 2 -15.15 13.59 3.31
CA LYS A 2 -14.58 14.24 4.51
C LYS A 2 -13.94 13.19 5.40
N LEU A 3 -12.63 13.02 5.29
CA LEU A 3 -11.89 11.99 6.01
C LEU A 3 -11.60 12.42 7.46
N PRO A 4 -11.80 11.55 8.46
CA PRO A 4 -11.36 11.82 9.82
C PRO A 4 -9.83 11.81 9.91
N ARG A 5 -9.30 12.38 11.00
CA ARG A 5 -7.86 12.33 11.29
C ARG A 5 -7.42 10.88 11.52
N PHE A 6 -6.30 10.48 10.94
CA PHE A 6 -5.65 9.21 11.22
C PHE A 6 -4.66 9.40 12.38
N ASP A 7 -5.10 9.16 13.61
CA ASP A 7 -4.32 9.51 14.81
C ASP A 7 -2.97 8.78 14.91
N MET A 8 -2.93 7.49 14.54
CA MET A 8 -1.68 6.72 14.53
C MET A 8 -0.65 7.29 13.55
N GLU A 9 -1.05 7.59 12.30
CA GLU A 9 -0.17 8.26 11.33
C GLU A 9 0.33 9.60 11.90
N ARG A 10 -0.55 10.35 12.56
CA ARG A 10 -0.19 11.67 13.06
C ARG A 10 0.79 11.62 14.21
N MET A 11 0.71 10.59 15.03
CA MET A 11 1.70 10.29 16.06
C MET A 11 3.04 9.89 15.42
N GLN A 12 3.06 8.92 14.49
CA GLN A 12 4.28 8.46 13.83
C GLN A 12 5.01 9.61 13.14
N SER A 13 4.36 10.35 12.23
CA SER A 13 5.01 11.44 11.51
C SER A 13 5.50 12.58 12.42
N GLN A 14 4.94 12.70 13.64
CA GLN A 14 5.42 13.69 14.61
C GLN A 14 6.70 13.25 15.32
N TRP A 15 6.87 11.95 15.56
CA TRP A 15 7.86 11.43 16.52
C TRP A 15 8.92 10.50 15.93
N GLU A 16 8.66 9.81 14.81
CA GLU A 16 9.51 8.78 14.20
C GLU A 16 10.98 9.22 14.10
N HIS A 17 11.24 10.44 13.62
CA HIS A 17 12.60 10.96 13.46
C HIS A 17 13.11 11.82 14.63
N ARG A 18 12.37 11.86 15.76
CA ARG A 18 12.69 12.69 16.93
C ARG A 18 13.08 11.88 18.16
N VAL A 19 12.82 10.58 18.14
CA VAL A 19 13.15 9.68 19.25
C VAL A 19 14.54 9.10 19.07
N ARG A 20 15.20 8.80 20.18
CA ARG A 20 16.51 8.10 20.16
C ARG A 20 16.35 6.61 19.88
N TYR A 21 15.26 6.03 20.35
CA TYR A 21 14.94 4.62 20.21
C TYR A 21 13.51 4.52 19.69
N ASP A 22 13.36 4.17 18.42
CA ASP A 22 12.05 3.87 17.85
C ASP A 22 11.77 2.37 18.00
N LEU A 23 10.75 2.04 18.78
CA LEU A 23 10.25 0.69 19.01
C LEU A 23 8.76 0.59 18.62
N SER A 24 8.27 1.54 17.82
CA SER A 24 6.85 1.69 17.50
C SER A 24 6.47 1.15 16.14
N GLU A 25 7.45 0.86 15.28
CA GLU A 25 7.22 0.38 13.93
C GLU A 25 6.67 -1.05 13.90
N SER A 26 5.78 -1.28 12.92
CA SER A 26 5.20 -2.61 12.64
C SER A 26 5.88 -3.32 11.47
N GLY A 27 6.73 -2.60 10.73
CA GLY A 27 7.53 -3.13 9.63
C GLY A 27 8.87 -3.72 10.08
N VAL A 28 9.65 -4.14 9.10
CA VAL A 28 11.06 -4.51 9.25
C VAL A 28 11.96 -3.38 8.77
N GLU A 29 13.25 -3.46 9.08
CA GLU A 29 14.25 -2.49 8.62
C GLU A 29 14.22 -2.35 7.09
N ALA A 30 14.26 -1.09 6.62
CA ALA A 30 14.23 -0.79 5.20
C ALA A 30 15.54 -1.21 4.53
N LEU A 31 15.42 -1.90 3.41
CA LEU A 31 16.57 -2.30 2.60
C LEU A 31 17.01 -1.15 1.69
N THR A 32 18.30 -1.06 1.47
CA THR A 32 18.93 -0.20 0.46
C THR A 32 18.67 -0.74 -0.95
N LEU A 33 18.81 0.11 -1.97
CA LEU A 33 18.76 -0.32 -3.36
C LEU A 33 19.82 -1.37 -3.69
N GLU A 34 21.00 -1.28 -3.06
CA GLU A 34 22.07 -2.26 -3.22
C GLU A 34 21.67 -3.66 -2.72
N GLU A 35 20.96 -3.73 -1.60
CA GLU A 35 20.53 -5.01 -1.02
C GLU A 35 19.43 -5.69 -1.84
N ILE A 36 18.58 -4.93 -2.54
CA ILE A 36 17.45 -5.48 -3.33
C ILE A 36 17.74 -5.67 -4.81
N THR A 37 18.77 -5.02 -5.35
CA THR A 37 19.05 -5.02 -6.80
C THR A 37 20.12 -6.05 -7.13
N ARG A 38 19.80 -6.99 -8.02
CA ARG A 38 20.77 -8.00 -8.51
C ARG A 38 21.89 -7.38 -9.35
N ASP A 39 21.56 -6.41 -10.20
CA ASP A 39 22.51 -5.65 -11.00
C ASP A 39 22.14 -4.16 -11.04
N GLN A 40 22.96 -3.32 -10.38
CA GLN A 40 22.75 -1.88 -10.34
C GLN A 40 22.84 -1.24 -11.74
N LYS A 41 23.61 -1.81 -12.67
CA LYS A 41 23.73 -1.27 -14.03
C LYS A 41 22.44 -1.42 -14.82
N GLU A 42 21.71 -2.52 -14.60
CA GLU A 42 20.39 -2.73 -15.19
C GLU A 42 19.41 -1.65 -14.73
N LEU A 43 19.39 -1.37 -13.43
CA LEU A 43 18.55 -0.30 -12.85
C LEU A 43 18.86 1.06 -13.47
N MET A 44 20.15 1.40 -13.61
CA MET A 44 20.58 2.67 -14.22
C MET A 44 20.24 2.79 -15.71
N GLY A 45 20.01 1.66 -16.40
CA GLY A 45 19.57 1.64 -17.79
C GLY A 45 18.06 1.77 -17.98
N THR A 46 17.28 1.78 -16.91
CA THR A 46 15.81 1.77 -16.97
C THR A 46 15.25 3.15 -17.30
N PRO A 47 14.46 3.31 -18.38
CA PRO A 47 13.78 4.57 -18.67
C PRO A 47 12.75 4.95 -17.60
N LEU A 48 12.82 6.19 -17.11
CA LEU A 48 11.87 6.72 -16.12
C LEU A 48 10.66 7.36 -16.84
N GLY A 49 9.70 6.51 -17.22
CA GLY A 49 8.47 6.90 -17.90
C GLY A 49 7.20 6.53 -17.13
N TYR A 50 6.04 6.66 -17.78
CA TYR A 50 4.77 6.17 -17.23
C TYR A 50 4.81 4.65 -17.06
N ALA A 51 4.37 4.19 -15.89
CA ALA A 51 4.13 2.78 -15.63
C ALA A 51 2.88 2.28 -16.38
N GLU A 52 2.79 0.96 -16.57
CA GLU A 52 1.57 0.30 -17.02
C GLU A 52 0.46 0.50 -15.98
N GLY A 53 -0.76 0.87 -16.41
CA GLY A 53 -1.83 1.30 -15.51
C GLY A 53 -2.31 0.26 -14.48
N THR A 54 -2.02 -1.03 -14.71
CA THR A 54 -2.29 -2.12 -13.74
C THR A 54 -1.02 -2.76 -13.20
N GLY A 55 0.15 -2.29 -13.63
CA GLY A 55 1.46 -2.89 -13.38
C GLY A 55 1.91 -3.86 -14.47
N ARG A 56 3.23 -4.04 -14.59
CA ARG A 56 3.86 -4.96 -15.55
C ARG A 56 3.31 -6.37 -15.39
N GLU A 57 3.05 -7.04 -16.51
CA GLU A 57 2.54 -8.43 -16.52
C GLU A 57 3.43 -9.38 -15.69
N GLU A 58 4.75 -9.30 -15.85
CA GLU A 58 5.71 -10.13 -15.09
C GLU A 58 5.57 -9.92 -13.58
N THR A 59 5.44 -8.67 -13.13
CA THR A 59 5.24 -8.34 -11.71
C THR A 59 3.90 -8.87 -11.20
N ARG A 60 2.83 -8.72 -11.99
CA ARG A 60 1.50 -9.24 -11.64
C ARG A 60 1.46 -10.75 -11.57
N ALA A 61 2.12 -11.44 -12.51
CA ALA A 61 2.22 -12.90 -12.53
C ALA A 61 2.97 -13.44 -11.29
N LEU A 62 4.05 -12.76 -10.87
CA LEU A 62 4.77 -13.10 -9.65
C LEU A 62 3.87 -12.98 -8.40
N VAL A 63 3.14 -11.87 -8.27
CA VAL A 63 2.21 -11.64 -7.15
C VAL A 63 1.06 -12.64 -7.18
N ALA A 64 0.49 -12.93 -8.34
CA ALA A 64 -0.56 -13.94 -8.49
C ALA A 64 -0.10 -15.31 -8.00
N GLY A 65 1.18 -15.66 -8.20
CA GLY A 65 1.79 -16.90 -7.70
C GLY A 65 1.77 -17.06 -6.17
N PHE A 66 1.55 -15.99 -5.41
CA PHE A 66 1.37 -16.08 -3.94
C PHE A 66 -0.01 -16.61 -3.54
N HIS A 67 -0.98 -16.59 -4.46
CA HIS A 67 -2.38 -16.89 -4.21
C HIS A 67 -2.87 -18.05 -5.10
N PRO A 68 -3.19 -19.23 -4.55
CA PRO A 68 -3.69 -20.36 -5.33
C PRO A 68 -4.93 -20.02 -6.15
N GLY A 69 -4.91 -20.35 -7.44
CA GLY A 69 -6.04 -20.12 -8.35
C GLY A 69 -6.16 -18.67 -8.86
N THR A 70 -5.16 -17.83 -8.63
CA THR A 70 -5.10 -16.45 -9.13
C THR A 70 -4.21 -16.36 -10.38
N GLU A 71 -4.62 -15.54 -11.34
CA GLU A 71 -3.84 -15.20 -12.54
C GLU A 71 -3.46 -13.72 -12.55
N ALA A 72 -2.51 -13.32 -13.41
CA ALA A 72 -2.05 -11.93 -13.51
C ALA A 72 -3.20 -10.94 -13.79
N ALA A 73 -4.26 -11.38 -14.47
CA ALA A 73 -5.45 -10.58 -14.74
C ALA A 73 -6.27 -10.23 -13.48
N ASN A 74 -6.06 -10.94 -12.37
CA ASN A 74 -6.72 -10.63 -11.08
C ASN A 74 -5.90 -9.65 -10.22
N VAL A 75 -4.72 -9.22 -10.66
CA VAL A 75 -3.79 -8.41 -9.87
C VAL A 75 -3.71 -6.99 -10.44
N VAL A 76 -3.72 -6.01 -9.54
CA VAL A 76 -3.38 -4.61 -9.82
C VAL A 76 -2.24 -4.22 -8.90
N ILE A 77 -1.14 -3.72 -9.48
CA ILE A 77 -0.02 -3.17 -8.71
C ILE A 77 -0.33 -1.71 -8.35
N THR A 78 -0.18 -1.38 -7.08
CA THR A 78 -0.45 -0.04 -6.54
C THR A 78 0.76 0.52 -5.81
N THR A 79 0.72 1.81 -5.53
CA THR A 79 1.67 2.55 -4.68
C THR A 79 1.44 2.18 -3.22
N GLY A 80 1.90 0.99 -2.86
CA GLY A 80 1.67 0.39 -1.55
C GLY A 80 0.23 -0.07 -1.34
N THR A 81 0.01 -0.77 -0.23
CA THR A 81 -1.31 -1.30 0.16
C THR A 81 -2.30 -0.20 0.52
N SER A 82 -1.81 0.98 0.88
CA SER A 82 -2.65 2.15 1.15
C SER A 82 -3.46 2.60 -0.07
N GLU A 83 -2.86 2.60 -1.27
CA GLU A 83 -3.60 2.88 -2.50
C GLU A 83 -4.57 1.74 -2.82
N ALA A 84 -4.16 0.47 -2.66
CA ALA A 84 -5.04 -0.68 -2.85
C ALA A 84 -6.31 -0.62 -1.99
N ASN A 85 -6.17 -0.29 -0.70
CA ASN A 85 -7.29 -0.09 0.21
C ASN A 85 -8.22 1.05 -0.27
N PHE A 86 -7.64 2.16 -0.72
CA PHE A 86 -8.40 3.32 -1.18
C PHE A 86 -9.19 3.03 -2.45
N ILE A 87 -8.55 2.45 -3.48
CA ILE A 87 -9.26 2.12 -4.72
C ILE A 87 -10.31 1.03 -4.47
N ALA A 88 -10.03 0.04 -3.62
CA ALA A 88 -11.00 -1.02 -3.32
C ALA A 88 -12.26 -0.43 -2.66
N LEU A 89 -12.12 0.39 -1.62
CA LEU A 89 -13.29 0.97 -0.95
C LEU A 89 -14.02 1.99 -1.84
N SER A 90 -13.28 2.88 -2.51
CA SER A 90 -13.91 3.92 -3.35
C SER A 90 -14.61 3.36 -4.60
N THR A 91 -14.31 2.13 -5.01
CA THR A 91 -14.97 1.46 -6.14
C THR A 91 -16.08 0.50 -5.72
N LEU A 92 -15.97 -0.14 -4.56
CA LEU A 92 -16.91 -1.17 -4.10
C LEU A 92 -18.00 -0.63 -3.17
N VAL A 93 -17.78 0.52 -2.53
CA VAL A 93 -18.71 1.08 -1.52
C VAL A 93 -19.36 2.35 -2.04
N GLY A 94 -20.69 2.40 -1.97
CA GLY A 94 -21.52 3.56 -2.30
C GLY A 94 -22.14 4.22 -1.07
N SER A 95 -22.78 5.37 -1.30
CA SER A 95 -23.52 6.07 -0.24
C SER A 95 -24.73 5.26 0.21
N GLY A 96 -24.82 5.00 1.52
CA GLY A 96 -25.89 4.22 2.14
C GLY A 96 -25.55 2.75 2.38
N ASP A 97 -24.40 2.27 1.90
CA ASP A 97 -23.95 0.90 2.16
C ASP A 97 -23.51 0.73 3.63
N GLU A 98 -23.76 -0.45 4.18
CA GLU A 98 -23.26 -0.85 5.50
C GLU A 98 -21.88 -1.49 5.38
N VAL A 99 -20.88 -0.87 6.02
CA VAL A 99 -19.49 -1.36 6.04
C VAL A 99 -19.12 -1.80 7.44
N VAL A 100 -18.72 -3.07 7.59
CA VAL A 100 -18.25 -3.64 8.85
C VAL A 100 -16.72 -3.69 8.86
N VAL A 101 -16.10 -3.01 9.82
CA VAL A 101 -14.64 -3.01 10.01
C VAL A 101 -14.31 -3.67 11.35
N VAL A 102 -13.44 -4.68 11.33
CA VAL A 102 -12.90 -5.32 12.55
C VAL A 102 -12.05 -4.31 13.31
N MET A 103 -12.20 -4.23 14.63
CA MET A 103 -11.52 -3.25 15.47
C MET A 103 -10.88 -3.90 16.72
N PRO A 104 -9.67 -3.48 17.14
CA PRO A 104 -8.82 -2.44 16.52
C PRO A 104 -8.13 -2.92 15.24
N ASN A 105 -7.90 -2.02 14.28
CA ASN A 105 -7.25 -2.33 13.01
C ASN A 105 -6.62 -1.07 12.38
N TYR A 106 -5.97 -1.21 11.22
CA TYR A 106 -5.43 -0.11 10.44
C TYR A 106 -6.55 0.85 10.00
N MET A 107 -6.56 2.04 10.60
CA MET A 107 -7.71 2.96 10.57
C MET A 107 -8.00 3.61 9.21
N GLN A 108 -7.18 3.33 8.18
CA GLN A 108 -7.43 3.83 6.84
C GLN A 108 -8.79 3.36 6.31
N LEU A 109 -9.12 2.08 6.47
CA LEU A 109 -10.39 1.51 5.98
C LEU A 109 -11.59 2.16 6.65
N HIS A 110 -11.55 2.28 7.99
CA HIS A 110 -12.55 2.98 8.76
C HIS A 110 -12.68 4.45 8.35
N GLY A 111 -11.55 5.15 8.16
CA GLY A 111 -11.54 6.56 7.78
C GLY A 111 -12.14 6.81 6.40
N ILE A 112 -11.81 5.96 5.43
CA ILE A 112 -12.36 6.03 4.07
C ILE A 112 -13.86 5.71 4.09
N ALA A 113 -14.28 4.63 4.75
CA ALA A 113 -15.69 4.23 4.82
C ALA A 113 -16.59 5.32 5.44
N ASN A 114 -16.12 6.02 6.48
CA ASN A 114 -16.87 7.14 7.07
C ASN A 114 -16.83 8.43 6.25
N GLY A 115 -15.83 8.58 5.38
CA GLY A 115 -15.60 9.80 4.63
C GLY A 115 -16.20 9.81 3.24
N LEU A 116 -16.46 8.63 2.65
CA LEU A 116 -17.21 8.42 1.40
C LEU A 116 -18.64 8.96 1.53
#